data_AF-A0AA43JM91-F1
#
_entry.id   AF-A0AA43JM91-F1
#
_cell.length_a   1.000
_cell.length_b   1.000
_cell.length_c   1.000
_cell.angle_alpha   90.00
_cell.angle_beta   90.00
_cell.angle_gamma   90.00
#
_symmetry.space_group_name_H-M   'P 1'
#
loop_
_entity.id
_entity.type
_entity.pdbx_description
1 polymer ?
#
loop_
_entity_poly.entity_id
_entity_poly.type
_entity_poly.pdbx_seq_one_letter_code
_entity_poly.pdbx_strand_id
1 'polypeptide(L)'
;MDGINPADAAAPLQPIATADHGQPAGNSSEPSTVALHDATPELTERVEWALGRFEAAGLALPPLDITFHATVNGCHGHTGYFQLEAGIADIEVCMPTRHIILHELAHAWAAVTLTSATRADLLRYWELDNWNDQGVEWNLRAGERVADTIAFALNSIPSDPQASLLK
;
A
#
# COMPACT_ATOMS: atom_id res chain seq x y z
N MET A 1 11.07 -42.48 23.24
CA MET A 1 10.42 -41.30 23.85
C MET A 1 11.57 -40.44 24.34
N ASP A 2 12.17 -39.70 23.41
CA ASP A 2 13.37 -38.90 23.66
C ASP A 2 12.97 -37.45 23.87
N GLY A 3 13.49 -36.88 24.96
CA GLY A 3 13.04 -35.64 25.56
C GLY A 3 13.36 -34.39 24.74
N ILE A 4 12.39 -33.49 24.70
CA ILE A 4 12.55 -32.11 24.24
C ILE A 4 13.41 -31.38 25.27
N ASN A 5 14.52 -30.79 24.81
CA ASN A 5 15.46 -30.02 25.61
C ASN A 5 14.95 -28.56 25.74
N PRO A 6 14.68 -28.02 26.94
CA PRO A 6 14.06 -26.71 27.12
C PRO A 6 15.11 -25.57 27.16
N ALA A 7 15.94 -25.47 26.12
CA ALA A 7 17.06 -24.51 26.09
C ALA A 7 17.06 -23.53 24.89
N ASP A 8 16.01 -23.49 24.06
CA ASP A 8 15.82 -22.41 23.09
C ASP A 8 15.06 -21.25 23.74
N ALA A 9 15.72 -20.61 24.71
CA ALA A 9 15.33 -19.27 25.13
C ALA A 9 15.57 -18.32 23.96
N ALA A 10 14.49 -17.73 23.45
CA ALA A 10 14.51 -16.70 22.42
C ALA A 10 15.62 -15.68 22.73
N ALA A 11 16.59 -15.56 21.82
CA ALA A 11 17.62 -14.55 21.93
C ALA A 11 16.97 -13.17 22.03
N PRO A 12 17.46 -12.27 22.90
CA PRO A 12 16.93 -10.92 23.00
C PRO A 12 17.05 -10.23 21.63
N LEU A 13 15.94 -9.68 21.15
CA LEU A 13 15.89 -8.83 19.97
C LEU A 13 16.99 -7.76 20.11
N GLN A 14 18.00 -7.85 19.24
CA GLN A 14 19.04 -6.82 19.19
C GLN A 14 18.36 -5.49 18.84
N PRO A 15 18.79 -4.36 19.43
CA PRO A 15 18.31 -3.06 19.01
C PRO A 15 18.58 -2.91 17.52
N ILE A 16 17.53 -2.58 16.76
CA ILE A 16 17.63 -2.28 15.33
C ILE A 16 18.67 -1.16 15.22
N ALA A 17 19.84 -1.49 14.66
CA ALA A 17 20.82 -0.49 14.31
C ALA A 17 20.09 0.55 13.46
N THR A 18 20.18 1.82 13.84
CA THR A 18 19.72 2.93 13.01
C THR A 18 20.45 2.80 11.68
N ALA A 19 19.81 2.15 10.71
CA ALA A 19 20.29 2.16 9.35
C ALA A 19 20.42 3.63 8.98
N ASP A 20 21.61 4.02 8.55
CA ASP A 20 21.84 5.27 7.87
C ASP A 20 20.82 5.31 6.72
N HIS A 21 19.76 6.12 6.89
CA HIS A 21 18.73 6.29 5.88
C HIS A 21 19.37 7.09 4.76
N GLY A 22 20.08 6.38 3.88
CA GLY A 22 20.61 6.93 2.64
C GLY A 22 19.51 7.78 2.01
N GLN A 23 19.77 9.08 1.99
CA GLN A 23 18.80 10.09 1.63
C GLN A 23 18.19 9.73 0.27
N PRO A 24 16.85 9.57 0.16
CA PRO A 24 16.24 9.29 -1.14
C PRO A 24 16.58 10.44 -2.09
N ALA A 25 17.02 10.07 -3.29
CA ALA A 25 17.38 11.00 -4.33
C ALA A 25 16.17 11.86 -4.71
N GLY A 26 16.30 13.18 -4.53
CA GLY A 26 15.54 14.19 -5.27
C GLY A 26 14.06 14.31 -4.97
N ASN A 27 13.72 15.13 -3.97
CA ASN A 27 12.39 15.72 -3.83
C ASN A 27 12.13 16.69 -4.99
N SER A 28 11.63 16.18 -6.11
CA SER A 28 10.90 17.01 -7.07
C SER A 28 9.42 16.86 -6.75
N SER A 29 8.90 17.81 -5.96
CA SER A 29 7.47 17.97 -5.63
C SER A 29 6.66 18.48 -6.83
N GLU A 30 6.89 17.91 -8.01
CA GLU A 30 5.95 18.07 -9.12
C GLU A 30 4.67 17.33 -8.71
N PRO A 31 3.48 17.93 -8.85
CA PRO A 31 2.24 17.26 -8.52
C PRO A 31 2.14 15.97 -9.34
N SER A 32 1.91 14.85 -8.67
CA SER A 32 1.70 13.56 -9.33
C SER A 32 0.56 13.72 -10.33
N THR A 33 0.85 13.46 -11.61
CA THR A 33 -0.18 13.51 -12.66
C THR A 33 -1.15 12.36 -12.45
N VAL A 34 -2.45 12.64 -12.48
CA VAL A 34 -3.50 11.63 -12.32
C VAL A 34 -4.41 11.67 -13.55
N ALA A 35 -4.49 10.57 -14.29
CA ALA A 35 -5.46 10.34 -15.35
C ALA A 35 -6.57 9.42 -14.84
N LEU A 36 -7.83 9.78 -15.11
CA LEU A 36 -9.01 8.98 -14.74
C LEU A 36 -9.79 8.61 -16.00
N HIS A 37 -10.08 7.32 -16.16
CA HIS A 37 -10.83 6.77 -17.28
C HIS A 37 -12.13 6.14 -16.77
N ASP A 38 -13.23 6.44 -17.48
CA ASP A 38 -14.58 5.94 -17.18
C ASP A 38 -15.08 6.27 -15.75
N ALA A 39 -14.52 7.30 -15.12
CA ALA A 39 -14.94 7.78 -13.82
C ALA A 39 -16.23 8.63 -13.91
N THR A 40 -17.20 8.33 -13.06
CA THR A 40 -18.33 9.25 -12.79
C THR A 40 -17.89 10.35 -11.81
N PRO A 41 -18.63 11.46 -11.68
CA PRO A 41 -18.31 12.49 -10.69
C PRO A 41 -18.14 11.94 -9.26
N GLU A 42 -18.98 10.99 -8.84
CA GLU A 42 -18.89 10.37 -7.51
C GLU A 42 -17.64 9.51 -7.34
N LEU A 43 -17.11 8.93 -8.43
CA LEU A 43 -15.84 8.19 -8.42
C LEU A 43 -14.66 9.15 -8.39
N THR A 44 -14.71 10.24 -9.15
CA THR A 44 -13.69 11.30 -9.10
C THR A 44 -13.55 11.86 -7.69
N GLU A 45 -14.65 12.25 -7.03
CA GLU A 45 -14.63 12.73 -5.65
C GLU A 45 -14.02 11.71 -4.68
N ARG A 46 -14.22 10.41 -4.94
CA ARG A 46 -13.69 9.33 -4.11
C ARG A 46 -12.18 9.16 -4.29
N VAL A 47 -11.68 9.30 -5.52
CA VAL A 47 -10.24 9.31 -5.80
C VAL A 47 -9.60 10.53 -5.19
N GLU A 48 -10.16 11.73 -5.40
CA GLU A 48 -9.66 12.97 -4.79
C GLU A 48 -9.60 12.87 -3.26
N TRP A 49 -10.63 12.31 -2.62
CA TRP A 49 -10.61 12.02 -1.18
C TRP A 49 -9.44 11.10 -0.79
N ALA A 50 -9.19 10.04 -1.56
CA ALA A 50 -8.12 9.08 -1.28
C ALA A 50 -6.73 9.71 -1.47
N LEU A 51 -6.53 10.47 -2.55
CA LEU A 51 -5.31 11.24 -2.81
C LEU A 51 -5.02 12.21 -1.66
N GLY A 52 -6.04 12.92 -1.17
CA GLY A 52 -5.91 13.80 -0.01
C GLY A 52 -5.47 13.07 1.27
N ARG A 53 -5.79 11.78 1.44
CA ARG A 53 -5.28 10.98 2.57
C ARG A 53 -3.79 10.68 2.44
N PHE A 54 -3.33 10.32 1.25
CA PHE A 54 -1.92 10.09 0.97
C PHE A 54 -1.11 11.37 1.16
N GLU A 55 -1.59 12.49 0.61
CA GLU A 55 -0.97 13.81 0.78
C GLU A 55 -0.88 14.21 2.26
N ALA A 56 -1.99 14.11 3.00
CA ALA A 56 -2.01 14.45 4.43
C ALA A 56 -1.07 13.57 5.28
N ALA A 57 -0.80 12.34 4.85
CA ALA A 57 0.15 11.43 5.49
C ALA A 57 1.60 11.61 5.01
N GLY A 58 1.86 12.50 4.06
CA GLY A 58 3.19 12.68 3.46
C GLY A 58 3.65 11.50 2.60
N LEU A 59 2.72 10.70 2.09
CA LEU A 59 2.98 9.54 1.26
C LEU A 59 2.90 9.93 -0.22
N ALA A 60 4.05 10.26 -0.83
CA ALA A 60 4.10 10.67 -2.22
C ALA A 60 3.78 9.51 -3.18
N LEU A 61 2.76 9.69 -4.02
CA LEU A 61 2.36 8.72 -5.04
C LEU A 61 3.12 8.96 -6.36
N PRO A 62 3.40 7.91 -7.16
CA PRO A 62 3.86 8.09 -8.53
C PRO A 62 2.76 8.71 -9.41
N PRO A 63 3.05 9.08 -10.67
CA PRO A 63 2.00 9.33 -11.65
C PRO A 63 1.03 8.15 -11.74
N LEU A 64 -0.26 8.44 -11.86
CA LEU A 64 -1.34 7.46 -11.81
C LEU A 64 -2.15 7.50 -13.10
N ASP A 65 -2.51 6.32 -13.58
CA ASP A 65 -3.51 6.07 -14.61
C ASP A 65 -4.56 5.13 -14.01
N ILE A 66 -5.79 5.60 -13.81
CA ILE A 66 -6.84 4.86 -13.10
C ILE A 66 -8.03 4.62 -14.03
N THR A 67 -8.35 3.36 -14.28
CA THR A 67 -9.50 2.94 -15.09
C THR A 67 -10.57 2.26 -14.23
N PHE A 68 -11.81 2.70 -14.38
CA PHE A 68 -12.96 2.08 -13.71
C PHE A 68 -13.69 1.12 -14.63
N HIS A 69 -14.00 -0.07 -14.12
CA HIS A 69 -14.76 -1.08 -14.87
C HIS A 69 -16.09 -1.39 -14.21
N ALA A 70 -17.10 -1.65 -15.03
CA ALA A 70 -18.44 -2.03 -14.55
C ALA A 70 -18.49 -3.44 -13.93
N THR A 71 -17.51 -4.30 -14.20
CA THR A 71 -17.48 -5.70 -13.73
C THR A 71 -16.07 -6.13 -13.37
N VAL A 72 -15.94 -7.11 -12.48
CA VAL A 72 -14.64 -7.69 -12.03
C VAL A 72 -13.78 -8.28 -13.14
N ASN A 73 -14.35 -8.57 -14.32
CA ASN A 73 -13.58 -9.05 -15.46
C ASN A 73 -12.55 -8.03 -15.96
N GLY A 74 -12.81 -6.74 -15.78
CA GLY A 74 -11.82 -5.70 -16.06
C GLY A 74 -10.56 -5.93 -15.24
N CYS A 75 -10.72 -6.14 -13.93
CA CYS A 75 -9.65 -6.36 -12.96
C CYS A 75 -9.22 -7.83 -12.84
N HIS A 76 -9.26 -8.61 -13.93
CA HIS A 76 -8.83 -10.02 -13.94
C HIS A 76 -9.52 -10.93 -12.92
N GLY A 77 -10.75 -10.60 -12.51
CA GLY A 77 -11.52 -11.34 -11.49
C GLY A 77 -11.31 -10.83 -10.05
N HIS A 78 -10.52 -9.78 -9.87
CA HIS A 78 -10.29 -9.11 -8.59
C HIS A 78 -11.21 -7.89 -8.40
N THR A 79 -11.17 -7.30 -7.21
CA THR A 79 -11.92 -6.07 -6.87
C THR A 79 -11.22 -4.79 -7.35
N GLY A 80 -9.91 -4.86 -7.45
CA GLY A 80 -8.99 -3.88 -8.02
C GLY A 80 -7.74 -4.62 -8.48
N TYR A 81 -6.96 -3.97 -9.33
CA TYR A 81 -5.71 -4.52 -9.86
C TYR A 81 -4.72 -3.39 -10.07
N PHE A 82 -3.45 -3.66 -9.80
CA PHE A 82 -2.37 -2.71 -9.91
C PHE A 82 -1.20 -3.30 -10.68
N GLN A 83 -0.61 -2.48 -11.55
CA GLN A 83 0.68 -2.72 -12.16
C GLN A 83 1.49 -1.42 -12.27
N LEU A 84 2.82 -1.53 -12.35
CA LEU A 84 3.71 -0.40 -12.56
C LEU A 84 4.45 -0.58 -13.88
N GLU A 85 4.17 0.30 -14.85
CA GLU A 85 4.82 0.29 -16.16
C GLU A 85 5.49 1.63 -16.43
N ALA A 86 6.78 1.61 -16.78
CA ALA A 86 7.58 2.80 -17.09
C ALA A 86 7.50 3.92 -16.02
N GLY A 87 7.25 3.57 -14.75
CA GLY A 87 7.12 4.51 -13.64
C GLY A 87 5.73 5.14 -13.47
N ILE A 88 4.74 4.72 -14.27
CA ILE A 88 3.33 5.07 -14.13
C ILE A 88 2.61 3.90 -13.47
N ALA A 89 1.85 4.20 -12.42
CA ALA A 89 0.99 3.22 -11.77
C ALA A 89 -0.33 3.12 -12.52
N ASP A 90 -0.54 1.99 -13.17
CA ASP A 90 -1.79 1.64 -13.84
C ASP A 90 -2.67 0.85 -12.86
N ILE A 91 -3.85 1.40 -12.57
CA ILE A 91 -4.78 0.90 -11.57
C ILE A 91 -6.14 0.67 -12.21
N GLU A 92 -6.63 -0.55 -12.10
CA GLU A 92 -7.97 -0.93 -12.51
C GLU A 92 -8.86 -1.09 -11.28
N VAL A 93 -10.06 -0.53 -11.32
CA VAL A 93 -11.00 -0.57 -10.18
C VAL A 93 -12.36 -1.08 -10.61
N CYS A 94 -12.77 -2.22 -10.04
CA CYS A 94 -14.05 -2.88 -10.36
C CYS A 94 -15.06 -2.81 -9.22
N MET A 95 -14.59 -2.70 -7.97
CA MET A 95 -15.41 -2.46 -6.79
C MET A 95 -14.91 -1.21 -6.07
N PRO A 96 -15.30 -0.01 -6.51
CA PRO A 96 -14.62 1.24 -6.18
C PRO A 96 -14.93 1.76 -4.78
N THR A 97 -14.98 0.91 -3.76
CA THR A 97 -15.14 1.35 -2.37
C THR A 97 -13.94 2.21 -1.95
N ARG A 98 -14.11 3.04 -0.91
CA ARG A 98 -13.02 3.87 -0.37
C ARG A 98 -11.80 3.03 0.03
N HIS A 99 -12.03 1.87 0.63
CA HIS A 99 -10.96 0.95 1.03
C HIS A 99 -10.18 0.43 -0.18
N ILE A 100 -10.89 -0.03 -1.23
CA ILE A 100 -10.23 -0.56 -2.43
C ILE A 100 -9.40 0.52 -3.13
N ILE A 101 -9.90 1.75 -3.27
CA ILE A 101 -9.10 2.82 -3.88
C ILE A 101 -7.84 3.11 -3.06
N LEU A 102 -7.95 3.19 -1.72
CA LEU A 102 -6.78 3.35 -0.86
C LEU A 102 -5.80 2.16 -0.97
N HIS A 103 -6.32 0.95 -1.10
CA HIS A 103 -5.54 -0.28 -1.25
C HIS A 103 -4.70 -0.25 -2.53
N GLU A 104 -5.30 0.05 -3.67
CA GLU A 104 -4.55 0.11 -4.94
C GLU A 104 -3.54 1.26 -4.97
N LEU A 105 -3.88 2.42 -4.40
CA LEU A 105 -2.91 3.51 -4.24
C LEU A 105 -1.75 3.13 -3.31
N ALA A 106 -2.00 2.31 -2.29
CA ALA A 106 -0.95 1.84 -1.39
C ALA A 106 0.01 0.88 -2.11
N HIS A 107 -0.48 0.05 -3.03
CA HIS A 107 0.38 -0.72 -3.93
C HIS A 107 1.28 0.20 -4.78
N ALA A 108 0.71 1.24 -5.39
CA ALA A 108 1.45 2.23 -6.18
C ALA A 108 2.56 2.92 -5.36
N TRP A 109 2.23 3.39 -4.16
CA TRP A 109 3.21 3.98 -3.23
C TRP A 109 4.31 2.98 -2.87
N ALA A 110 3.95 1.74 -2.49
CA ALA A 110 4.89 0.73 -2.06
C ALA A 110 5.85 0.31 -3.19
N ALA A 111 5.35 0.29 -4.44
CA ALA A 111 6.12 -0.09 -5.60
C ALA A 111 7.32 0.84 -5.85
N VAL A 112 7.15 2.15 -5.61
CA VAL A 112 8.19 3.17 -5.85
C VAL A 112 8.97 3.58 -4.59
N THR A 113 8.41 3.33 -3.40
CA THR A 113 9.01 3.78 -2.13
C THR A 113 9.78 2.66 -1.42
N LEU A 114 9.26 1.44 -1.41
CA LEU A 114 9.87 0.36 -0.64
C LEU A 114 11.02 -0.29 -1.39
N THR A 115 12.22 -0.15 -0.83
CA THR A 115 13.44 -0.82 -1.31
C THR A 115 13.34 -2.34 -1.12
N SER A 116 14.12 -3.11 -1.88
CA SER A 116 14.21 -4.56 -1.70
C SER A 116 14.63 -4.97 -0.28
N ALA A 117 15.46 -4.17 0.39
CA ALA A 117 15.86 -4.42 1.78
C ALA A 117 14.66 -4.27 2.73
N THR A 118 13.90 -3.18 2.60
CA THR A 118 12.68 -2.96 3.40
C THR A 118 11.63 -4.05 3.16
N ARG A 119 11.47 -4.50 1.91
CA ARG A 119 10.56 -5.61 1.58
C ARG A 119 11.00 -6.91 2.26
N ALA A 120 12.31 -7.20 2.29
CA ALA A 120 12.86 -8.36 2.98
C ALA A 120 12.69 -8.26 4.52
N ASP A 121 12.81 -7.06 5.09
CA ASP A 121 12.54 -6.83 6.51
C ASP A 121 11.08 -7.11 6.86
N LEU A 122 10.14 -6.62 6.05
CA LEU A 122 8.71 -6.86 6.24
C LEU A 122 8.35 -8.34 6.12
N LEU A 123 8.93 -9.05 5.14
CA LEU A 123 8.77 -10.50 5.01
C LEU A 123 9.20 -11.23 6.28
N ARG A 124 10.37 -10.89 6.83
CA ARG A 124 10.85 -11.46 8.09
C ARG A 124 9.96 -11.11 9.27
N TYR A 125 9.56 -9.85 9.40
CA TYR A 125 8.74 -9.38 10.51
C TYR A 125 7.35 -10.05 10.55
N TRP A 126 6.76 -10.30 9.40
CA TRP A 126 5.45 -10.95 9.29
C TRP A 126 5.50 -12.46 9.11
N GLU A 127 6.69 -13.06 9.14
CA GLU A 127 6.91 -14.49 8.94
C GLU A 127 6.27 -14.99 7.62
N LEU A 128 6.54 -14.27 6.53
CA LEU A 128 6.02 -14.57 5.19
C LEU A 128 7.16 -14.92 4.23
N ASP A 129 6.91 -15.87 3.33
CA ASP A 129 7.90 -16.38 2.39
C ASP A 129 7.88 -15.66 1.02
N ASN A 130 6.84 -14.86 0.73
CA ASN A 130 6.65 -14.25 -0.59
C ASN A 130 6.09 -12.83 -0.52
N TRP A 131 6.53 -11.99 -1.45
CA TRP A 131 6.05 -10.60 -1.57
C TRP A 131 4.71 -10.51 -2.29
N ASN A 132 4.62 -11.09 -3.48
CA ASN A 132 3.44 -10.99 -4.35
C ASN A 132 3.32 -12.21 -5.27
N ASP A 133 3.58 -13.42 -4.75
CA ASP A 133 3.43 -14.62 -5.56
C ASP A 133 1.94 -14.91 -5.77
N GLN A 134 1.50 -14.84 -7.03
CA GLN A 134 0.12 -15.08 -7.43
C GLN A 134 -0.34 -16.53 -7.18
N GLY A 135 0.59 -17.47 -6.98
CA GLY A 135 0.30 -18.85 -6.60
C GLY A 135 0.03 -19.06 -5.10
N VAL A 136 0.23 -18.04 -4.28
CA VAL A 136 -0.01 -18.09 -2.82
C VAL A 136 -1.32 -17.38 -2.48
N GLU A 137 -2.02 -17.84 -1.44
CA GLU A 137 -3.21 -17.18 -0.89
C GLU A 137 -2.98 -15.69 -0.65
N TRP A 138 -3.96 -14.86 -1.00
CA TRP A 138 -3.84 -13.40 -0.98
C TRP A 138 -3.34 -12.84 0.36
N ASN A 139 -3.87 -13.35 1.48
CA ASN A 139 -3.53 -12.90 2.83
C ASN A 139 -2.12 -13.32 3.31
N LEU A 140 -1.40 -14.13 2.52
CA LEU A 140 -0.03 -14.57 2.77
C LEU A 140 0.98 -13.86 1.86
N ARG A 141 0.55 -12.85 1.09
CA ARG A 141 1.42 -12.01 0.27
C ARG A 141 1.76 -10.74 1.06
N ALA A 142 3.05 -10.47 1.26
CA ALA A 142 3.46 -9.30 2.05
C ALA A 142 3.05 -7.97 1.40
N GLY A 143 3.04 -7.88 0.07
CA GLY A 143 2.59 -6.70 -0.66
C GLY A 143 1.13 -6.35 -0.39
N GLU A 144 0.25 -7.35 -0.39
CA GLU A 144 -1.17 -7.16 -0.05
C GLU A 144 -1.36 -6.73 1.41
N ARG A 145 -0.57 -7.29 2.34
CA ARG A 145 -0.61 -6.84 3.75
C ARG A 145 -0.15 -5.39 3.92
N VAL A 146 0.88 -4.96 3.18
CA VAL A 146 1.29 -3.54 3.17
C VAL A 146 0.13 -2.67 2.69
N ALA A 147 -0.45 -3.01 1.55
CA ALA A 147 -1.53 -2.24 0.96
C ALA A 147 -2.74 -2.14 1.89
N ASP A 148 -3.17 -3.26 2.47
CA ASP A 148 -4.31 -3.32 3.38
C ASP A 148 -4.04 -2.57 4.70
N THR A 149 -2.81 -2.68 5.23
CA THR A 149 -2.39 -1.95 6.45
C THR A 149 -2.43 -0.42 6.22
N ILE A 150 -1.90 0.05 5.09
CA ILE A 150 -1.91 1.47 4.74
C ILE A 150 -3.36 1.94 4.50
N ALA A 151 -4.13 1.18 3.72
CA ALA A 151 -5.53 1.51 3.45
C ALA A 151 -6.34 1.63 4.74
N PHE A 152 -6.19 0.67 5.66
CA PHE A 152 -6.83 0.72 6.97
C PHE A 152 -6.41 1.95 7.78
N ALA A 153 -5.10 2.23 7.86
CA ALA A 153 -4.58 3.38 8.60
C ALA A 153 -5.10 4.71 8.04
N LEU A 154 -5.05 4.90 6.71
CA LEU A 154 -5.48 6.13 6.04
C LEU A 154 -7.00 6.32 6.10
N ASN A 155 -7.78 5.24 6.00
CA ASN A 155 -9.24 5.28 6.14
C ASN A 155 -9.66 5.68 7.57
N SER A 156 -8.81 5.39 8.57
CA SER A 156 -9.06 5.69 9.98
C SER A 156 -8.70 7.13 10.38
N ILE A 157 -8.02 7.90 9.52
CA ILE A 157 -7.69 9.29 9.79
C ILE A 157 -9.00 10.11 9.83
N PRO A 158 -9.30 10.86 10.90
CA PRO A 158 -10.44 11.77 10.90
C PRO A 158 -10.36 12.77 9.74
N SER A 159 -11.48 13.12 9.12
CA SER A 159 -11.52 14.13 8.05
C SER A 159 -11.31 15.57 8.57
N ASP A 160 -11.31 15.76 9.89
CA ASP A 160 -11.05 17.04 10.56
C ASP A 160 -10.07 16.84 11.73
N PRO A 161 -8.81 17.30 11.63
CA PRO A 161 -7.85 17.23 12.73
C PRO A 161 -8.22 18.16 13.90
N GLN A 162 -9.05 19.18 13.71
CA GLN A 162 -9.48 20.09 14.79
C GLN A 162 -10.61 19.52 15.65
N ALA A 163 -11.37 18.54 15.15
CA ALA A 163 -12.41 17.86 15.92
C ALA A 163 -11.84 17.05 17.12
N SER A 164 -10.53 16.76 17.14
CA SER A 164 -9.88 16.01 18.22
C SER A 164 -9.41 16.89 19.39
N LEU A 165 -9.31 18.22 19.21
CA LEU A 165 -8.83 19.16 20.24
C LEU A 165 -9.92 19.74 21.13
N LEU A 166 -11.17 19.29 20.99
CA LEU A 166 -12.33 19.76 21.77
C LEU A 166 -12.85 18.74 22.79
N LYS A 167 -12.00 17.80 23.27
CA LYS A 167 -12.34 16.88 24.36
C LYS A 167 -11.40 17.00 25.53
#